data_AF-A0A6G0KMF4-F1
#
_entry.id   AF-A0A6G0KMF4-F1
#
_cell.length_a   1.000
_cell.length_b   1.000
_cell.length_c   1.000
_cell.angle_alpha   90.00
_cell.angle_beta   90.00
_cell.angle_gamma   90.00
#
_symmetry.space_group_name_H-M   'P 1'
#
loop_
_entity.id
_entity.type
_entity.pdbx_description
1 polymer ?
#
loop_
_entity_poly.entity_id
_entity_poly.type
_entity_poly.pdbx_seq_one_letter_code
_entity_poly.pdbx_strand_id
1 'polypeptide(L)'
;MDDREVPEFRKHGLVRLRTSSSRIVRPYDSQGEVEVYFRGYCNSGGHSSSSAPTQLFCEVVLDTAQLVEESYMKKMAWFVHAHARCQKAEEDKHEGCACCHKHPTKGFKKLLESTITCFVCRRKVCKKCTVK
;
A
#
# COMPACT_ATOMS: atom_id res chain seq x y z
N MET A 1 -22.40 21.43 22.81
CA MET A 1 -21.08 21.43 22.15
C MET A 1 -20.95 20.09 21.46
N ASP A 2 -20.70 20.08 20.17
CA ASP A 2 -20.49 18.85 19.40
C ASP A 2 -19.05 18.39 19.62
N ASP A 3 -18.84 17.28 20.32
CA ASP A 3 -17.52 16.72 20.71
C ASP A 3 -16.67 16.24 19.51
N ARG A 4 -17.09 16.53 18.27
CA ARG A 4 -16.40 16.10 17.04
C ARG A 4 -15.66 17.21 16.31
N GLU A 5 -15.81 18.47 16.73
CA GLU A 5 -15.17 19.59 16.05
C GLU A 5 -13.70 19.71 16.48
N VAL A 6 -12.77 19.43 15.56
CA VAL A 6 -11.32 19.59 15.82
C VAL A 6 -11.01 21.08 16.00
N PRO A 7 -10.50 21.53 17.15
CA PRO A 7 -10.35 22.96 17.46
C PRO A 7 -9.30 23.66 16.60
N GLU A 8 -9.50 24.95 16.34
CA GLU A 8 -8.50 25.82 15.68
C GLU A 8 -7.35 26.17 16.64
N PHE A 9 -6.11 26.00 16.18
CA PHE A 9 -4.90 26.25 16.99
C PHE A 9 -4.22 27.59 16.70
N ARG A 10 -4.94 28.55 16.10
CA ARG A 10 -4.38 29.87 15.73
C ARG A 10 -3.73 30.63 16.89
N LYS A 11 -4.25 30.47 18.12
CA LYS A 11 -3.69 31.09 19.33
C LYS A 11 -2.25 30.64 19.63
N HIS A 12 -1.83 29.51 19.05
CA HIS A 12 -0.48 28.95 19.17
C HIS A 12 0.37 29.21 17.91
N GLY A 13 -0.07 30.11 17.02
CA GLY A 13 0.62 30.40 15.77
C GLY A 13 0.48 29.34 14.68
N LEU A 14 -0.40 28.34 14.87
CA LEU A 14 -0.65 27.29 13.89
C LEU A 14 -1.74 27.68 12.90
N VAL A 15 -1.55 27.35 11.62
CA VAL A 15 -2.55 27.54 10.56
C VAL A 15 -3.07 26.20 10.08
N ARG A 16 -4.40 26.06 10.04
CA ARG A 16 -5.02 24.84 9.51
C ARG A 16 -4.93 24.79 7.99
N LEU A 17 -4.18 23.81 7.49
CA LEU A 17 -4.14 23.42 6.09
C LEU A 17 -5.46 22.73 5.69
N ARG A 18 -6.10 23.20 4.63
CA ARG A 18 -7.22 22.48 3.99
C ARG A 18 -6.73 21.89 2.67
N THR A 19 -6.63 20.57 2.61
CA THR A 19 -6.17 19.85 1.43
C THR A 19 -7.19 18.81 1.00
N SER A 20 -7.28 18.57 -0.30
CA SER A 20 -8.02 17.45 -0.88
C SER A 20 -7.24 16.94 -2.07
N SER A 21 -7.10 15.62 -2.20
CA SER A 21 -6.35 15.03 -3.29
C SER A 21 -6.91 13.70 -3.73
N SER A 22 -6.77 13.40 -5.01
CA SER A 22 -7.03 12.09 -5.60
C SER A 22 -5.81 11.63 -6.39
N ARG A 23 -5.63 10.31 -6.43
CA ARG A 23 -4.61 9.68 -7.26
C ARG A 23 -5.19 8.51 -8.05
N ILE A 24 -4.68 8.32 -9.25
CA ILE A 24 -4.93 7.15 -10.08
C ILE A 24 -3.58 6.48 -10.31
N VAL A 25 -3.47 5.21 -9.95
CA VAL A 25 -2.27 4.40 -10.17
C VAL A 25 -2.63 3.33 -11.19
N ARG A 26 -1.89 3.25 -12.28
CA ARG A 26 -2.09 2.25 -13.34
C ARG A 26 -0.76 1.60 -13.75
N PRO A 27 -0.78 0.34 -14.23
CA PRO A 27 0.39 -0.25 -14.86
C PRO A 27 0.83 0.61 -16.06
N TYR A 28 2.13 0.77 -16.22
CA TYR A 28 2.71 1.37 -17.43
C TYR A 28 3.07 0.26 -18.44
N ASP A 29 3.35 0.61 -19.69
CA ASP A 29 3.56 -0.37 -20.77
C ASP A 29 4.81 -1.25 -20.55
N SER A 30 5.76 -0.78 -19.74
CA SER A 30 6.96 -1.48 -19.31
C SER A 30 6.72 -2.31 -18.04
N GLN A 31 7.37 -3.48 -17.98
CA GLN A 31 7.22 -4.38 -16.85
C GLN A 31 7.79 -3.77 -15.57
N GLY A 32 6.95 -3.68 -14.54
CA GLY A 32 7.35 -3.20 -13.21
C GLY A 32 7.24 -1.69 -13.02
N GLU A 33 6.87 -0.94 -14.06
CA GLU A 33 6.62 0.49 -13.95
C GLU A 33 5.13 0.77 -13.75
N VAL A 34 4.84 1.85 -13.03
CA VAL A 34 3.48 2.35 -12.82
C VAL A 34 3.42 3.82 -13.14
N GLU A 35 2.32 4.23 -13.76
CA GLU A 35 2.01 5.63 -13.95
C GLU A 35 1.09 6.10 -12.82
N VAL A 36 1.43 7.24 -12.24
CA VAL A 36 0.66 7.86 -11.16
C VAL A 36 0.16 9.22 -11.63
N TYR A 37 -1.15 9.33 -11.84
CA TYR A 37 -1.80 10.62 -12.02
C TYR A 37 -2.24 11.15 -10.66
N PHE A 38 -1.94 12.41 -10.38
CA PHE A 38 -2.32 13.06 -9.14
C PHE A 38 -3.05 14.37 -9.42
N ARG A 39 -4.11 14.62 -8.66
CA ARG A 39 -4.82 15.90 -8.65
C ARG A 39 -5.09 16.29 -7.21
N GLY A 40 -4.92 17.57 -6.90
CA GLY A 40 -5.33 18.06 -5.59
C GLY A 40 -5.57 19.55 -5.53
N TYR A 41 -6.00 19.95 -4.35
CA TYR A 41 -6.30 21.30 -3.92
C TYR A 41 -5.65 21.50 -2.57
N CYS A 42 -5.02 22.64 -2.38
CA CYS A 42 -4.37 22.99 -1.13
C CYS A 42 -4.67 24.46 -0.81
N ASN A 43 -5.21 24.72 0.38
CA ASN A 43 -5.36 26.04 0.94
C ASN A 43 -4.62 26.08 2.26
N SER A 44 -3.44 26.70 2.21
CA SER A 44 -2.56 26.88 3.36
C SER A 44 -3.12 27.80 4.43
N GLY A 45 -4.12 28.63 4.10
CA GLY A 45 -4.60 29.69 4.97
C GLY A 45 -3.55 30.79 5.17
N GLY A 46 -3.98 32.05 5.19
CA GLY A 46 -3.07 33.19 5.33
C GLY A 46 -2.86 33.98 4.03
N HIS A 47 -1.93 34.92 4.07
CA HIS A 47 -1.70 35.93 3.02
C HIS A 47 -0.43 35.65 2.20
N SER A 48 -0.13 34.37 1.95
CA SER A 48 0.99 33.98 1.07
C SER A 48 0.61 34.22 -0.39
N SER A 49 1.58 34.64 -1.23
CA SER A 49 1.40 34.64 -2.68
C SER A 49 1.01 33.23 -3.14
N SER A 50 0.02 33.12 -4.03
CA SER A 50 -0.58 31.84 -4.44
C SER A 50 0.42 30.84 -5.05
N SER A 51 1.59 31.30 -5.51
CA SER A 51 2.63 30.49 -6.16
C SER A 51 3.37 29.55 -5.21
N ALA A 52 3.78 30.03 -4.02
CA ALA A 52 4.65 29.25 -3.14
C ALA A 52 3.96 28.02 -2.51
N PRO A 53 2.71 28.11 -2.00
CA PRO A 53 1.99 26.93 -1.49
C PRO A 53 1.68 25.91 -2.58
N THR A 54 1.42 26.37 -3.80
CA THR A 54 1.18 25.50 -4.96
C THR A 54 2.43 24.71 -5.32
N GLN A 55 3.59 25.37 -5.35
CA GLN A 55 4.87 24.71 -5.62
C GLN A 55 5.22 23.68 -4.55
N LEU A 56 5.10 24.04 -3.26
CA LEU A 56 5.31 23.12 -2.15
C LEU A 56 4.38 21.90 -2.25
N PHE A 57 3.12 22.12 -2.61
CA PHE A 57 2.16 21.02 -2.81
C PHE A 57 2.61 20.09 -3.94
N CYS A 58 3.05 20.63 -5.07
CA CYS A 58 3.59 19.83 -6.17
C CYS A 58 4.82 19.01 -5.76
N GLU A 59 5.75 19.60 -5.01
CA GLU A 59 6.94 18.91 -4.50
C GLU A 59 6.56 17.73 -3.58
N VAL A 60 5.67 17.97 -2.61
CA VAL A 60 5.17 16.92 -1.70
C VAL A 60 4.47 15.79 -2.48
N VAL A 61 3.75 16.13 -3.55
CA VAL A 61 3.08 15.15 -4.40
C VAL A 61 4.08 14.27 -5.16
N LEU A 62 5.15 14.87 -5.69
CA LEU A 62 6.21 14.13 -6.37
C LEU A 62 6.97 13.22 -5.39
N ASP A 63 7.26 13.71 -4.18
CA ASP A 63 7.91 12.93 -3.12
C ASP A 63 7.05 11.77 -2.61
N THR A 64 5.73 11.88 -2.74
CA THR A 64 4.79 10.82 -2.32
C THR A 64 5.06 9.51 -3.08
N ALA A 65 5.53 9.55 -4.33
CA ALA A 65 5.86 8.35 -5.08
C ALA A 65 7.00 7.56 -4.41
N GLN A 66 8.09 8.25 -4.04
CA GLN A 66 9.23 7.66 -3.34
C GLN A 66 8.83 7.16 -1.95
N LEU A 67 8.07 7.96 -1.20
CA LEU A 67 7.56 7.55 0.12
C LEU A 67 6.70 6.28 0.03
N VAL A 68 5.86 6.17 -1.00
CA VAL A 68 5.02 4.99 -1.22
C VAL A 68 5.89 3.77 -1.53
N GLU A 69 6.85 3.88 -2.44
CA GLU A 69 7.79 2.80 -2.78
C GLU A 69 8.58 2.33 -1.56
N GLU A 70 9.20 3.25 -0.82
CA GLU A 70 9.91 2.95 0.41
C GLU A 70 9.01 2.30 1.45
N SER A 71 7.78 2.79 1.60
CA SER A 71 6.82 2.23 2.54
C SER A 71 6.46 0.79 2.18
N TYR A 72 6.33 0.48 0.88
CA TYR A 72 6.09 -0.89 0.41
C TYR A 72 7.30 -1.78 0.69
N MET A 73 8.52 -1.32 0.41
CA MET A 73 9.75 -2.09 0.71
C MET A 73 9.89 -2.34 2.21
N LYS A 74 9.72 -1.31 3.05
CA LYS A 74 9.80 -1.42 4.51
C LYS A 74 8.71 -2.35 5.05
N LYS A 75 7.47 -2.26 4.53
CA LYS A 75 6.36 -3.15 4.89
C LYS A 75 6.66 -4.60 4.49
N MET A 76 7.19 -4.83 3.29
CA MET A 76 7.57 -6.16 2.82
C MET A 76 8.70 -6.76 3.67
N ALA A 77 9.76 -5.99 3.93
CA ALA A 77 10.85 -6.41 4.81
C ALA A 77 10.33 -6.74 6.20
N TRP A 78 9.46 -5.88 6.76
CA TRP A 78 8.81 -6.14 8.04
C TRP A 78 8.00 -7.44 8.00
N PHE A 79 7.21 -7.71 6.96
CA PHE A 79 6.48 -8.98 6.86
C PHE A 79 7.41 -10.19 6.80
N VAL A 80 8.47 -10.13 6.00
CA VAL A 80 9.45 -11.22 5.91
C VAL A 80 10.09 -11.49 7.28
N HIS A 81 10.46 -10.44 8.03
CA HIS A 81 11.07 -10.57 9.34
C HIS A 81 10.07 -10.94 10.46
N ALA A 82 8.91 -10.31 10.51
CA ALA A 82 7.89 -10.54 11.52
C ALA A 82 7.27 -11.93 11.37
N HIS A 83 7.00 -12.36 10.13
CA HIS A 83 6.40 -13.67 9.89
C HIS A 83 7.40 -14.81 10.16
N ALA A 84 8.71 -14.61 9.93
CA ALA A 84 9.74 -15.54 10.36
C ALA A 84 9.76 -15.75 11.89
N ARG A 85 9.36 -14.74 12.67
CA ARG A 85 9.24 -14.84 14.14
C ARG A 85 7.95 -15.52 14.60
N CYS A 86 6.83 -15.32 13.90
CA CYS A 86 5.53 -15.91 14.25
C CYS A 86 5.38 -17.41 13.90
N GLN A 87 6.27 -17.98 13.06
CA GLN A 87 6.21 -19.40 12.70
C GLN A 87 6.39 -20.36 13.89
N LYS A 88 6.90 -19.90 15.04
CA LYS A 88 6.98 -20.74 16.24
C LYS A 88 5.66 -20.91 16.99
N ALA A 89 4.62 -20.13 16.67
CA ALA A 89 3.40 -20.09 17.49
C ALA A 89 2.18 -20.78 16.87
N GLU A 90 2.07 -20.85 15.54
CA GLU A 90 0.83 -21.32 14.88
C GLU A 90 1.16 -22.17 13.64
N GLU A 91 1.11 -23.49 13.78
CA GLU A 91 0.93 -24.42 12.65
C GLU A 91 -0.49 -24.22 12.10
N ASP A 92 -0.68 -23.15 11.31
CA ASP A 92 -1.97 -22.85 10.70
C ASP A 92 -2.34 -23.95 9.69
N LYS A 93 -3.32 -24.77 10.05
CA LYS A 93 -3.88 -25.91 9.28
C LYS A 93 -4.68 -25.48 8.05
N HIS A 94 -4.29 -24.40 7.37
CA HIS A 94 -4.95 -23.97 6.14
C HIS A 94 -4.55 -24.89 4.98
N GLU A 95 -5.33 -25.94 4.79
CA GLU A 95 -5.26 -26.80 3.61
C GLU A 95 -5.87 -26.06 2.40
N GLY A 96 -5.06 -25.46 1.52
CA GLY A 96 -5.57 -24.86 0.28
C GLY A 96 -4.72 -23.72 -0.27
N CYS A 97 -5.12 -23.19 -1.43
CA CYS A 97 -4.54 -21.98 -2.00
C CYS A 97 -4.91 -20.75 -1.16
N ALA A 98 -3.95 -19.91 -0.78
CA ALA A 98 -4.18 -18.68 -0.02
C ALA A 98 -5.06 -17.64 -0.73
N CYS A 99 -5.15 -17.70 -2.07
CA CYS A 99 -5.86 -16.71 -2.88
C CYS A 99 -7.28 -17.15 -3.24
N CYS A 100 -7.47 -18.43 -3.60
CA CYS A 100 -8.76 -18.94 -4.06
C CYS A 100 -9.37 -19.99 -3.13
N HIS A 101 -8.68 -20.34 -2.03
CA HIS A 101 -9.09 -21.33 -1.03
C HIS A 101 -9.34 -22.75 -1.55
N LYS A 102 -9.12 -23.00 -2.86
CA LYS A 102 -9.28 -24.33 -3.45
C LYS A 102 -8.13 -25.24 -3.02
N HIS A 103 -8.47 -26.46 -2.64
CA HIS A 103 -7.49 -27.53 -2.41
C HIS A 103 -6.90 -27.99 -3.74
N PRO A 104 -5.61 -28.40 -3.77
CA PRO A 104 -5.07 -29.10 -4.92
C PRO A 104 -5.90 -30.37 -5.19
N THR A 105 -6.20 -30.64 -6.46
CA THR A 105 -7.05 -31.77 -6.82
C THR A 105 -6.40 -33.11 -6.41
N LYS A 106 -7.15 -33.98 -5.72
CA LYS A 106 -6.65 -35.32 -5.30
C LYS A 106 -6.55 -36.24 -6.53
N GLY A 107 -5.46 -37.03 -6.64
CA GLY A 107 -5.25 -38.03 -7.70
C GLY A 107 -4.04 -37.76 -8.61
N PHE A 108 -3.92 -38.50 -9.73
CA PHE A 108 -2.81 -38.42 -10.70
C PHE A 108 -2.56 -37.01 -11.29
N LYS A 109 -3.52 -36.08 -11.15
CA LYS A 109 -3.35 -34.65 -11.48
C LYS A 109 -2.36 -33.90 -10.56
N LYS A 110 -1.97 -34.48 -9.41
CA LYS A 110 -0.95 -33.93 -8.49
C LYS A 110 0.41 -33.65 -9.13
N LEU A 111 0.79 -34.42 -10.16
CA LEU A 111 2.11 -34.27 -10.78
C LEU A 111 2.21 -33.00 -11.66
N LEU A 112 1.07 -32.45 -12.10
CA LEU A 112 1.00 -31.26 -12.95
C LEU A 112 0.62 -29.98 -12.19
N GLU A 113 -0.18 -30.08 -11.11
CA GLU A 113 -0.54 -28.96 -10.24
C GLU A 113 0.51 -28.74 -9.14
N SER A 114 1.71 -28.27 -9.50
CA SER A 114 2.64 -27.78 -8.47
C SER A 114 2.08 -26.52 -7.79
N THR A 115 2.17 -26.46 -6.47
CA THR A 115 1.86 -25.26 -5.69
C THR A 115 3.17 -24.56 -5.32
N ILE A 116 3.18 -23.24 -5.39
CA ILE A 116 4.32 -22.43 -4.96
C ILE A 116 4.03 -21.95 -3.55
N THR A 117 5.03 -21.94 -2.68
CA THR A 117 4.90 -21.34 -1.36
C THR A 117 5.30 -19.87 -1.48
N CYS A 118 4.41 -18.94 -1.08
CA CYS A 118 4.73 -17.52 -1.10
C CYS A 118 5.92 -17.23 -0.17
N PHE A 119 6.93 -16.50 -0.64
CA PHE A 119 8.11 -16.18 0.19
C PHE A 119 7.76 -15.28 1.39
N VAL A 120 6.76 -14.40 1.23
CA VAL A 120 6.36 -13.41 2.24
C VAL A 120 5.45 -14.02 3.30
N CYS A 121 4.31 -14.58 2.91
CA CYS A 121 3.32 -15.12 3.86
C CYS A 121 3.45 -16.62 4.12
N ARG A 122 4.33 -17.33 3.40
CA ARG A 122 4.59 -18.78 3.54
C ARG A 122 3.36 -19.68 3.34
N ARG A 123 2.25 -19.13 2.83
CA ARG A 123 1.07 -19.88 2.44
C ARG A 123 1.22 -20.46 1.03
N LYS A 124 0.56 -21.59 0.76
CA LYS A 124 0.54 -22.24 -0.56
C LYS A 124 -0.31 -21.44 -1.54
N VAL A 125 0.17 -21.25 -2.76
CA VAL A 125 -0.52 -20.56 -3.86
C VAL A 125 -0.53 -21.48 -5.08
N CYS A 126 -1.68 -21.61 -5.74
CA CYS A 126 -1.78 -22.41 -6.97
C CYS A 126 -1.24 -21.62 -8.17
N LYS A 127 -0.78 -22.32 -9.22
CA LYS A 127 -0.27 -21.68 -10.45
C LYS A 127 -1.25 -20.68 -11.07
N LYS A 128 -2.56 -20.94 -10.98
CA LYS A 128 -3.60 -20.06 -11.53
C LYS A 128 -3.72 -18.73 -10.79
N CYS A 129 -3.29 -18.69 -9.52
CA CYS A 129 -3.30 -17.49 -8.69
C CYS A 129 -1.90 -16.86 -8.58
N THR A 130 -0.90 -17.42 -9.26
CA THR A 130 0.42 -16.79 -9.35
C THR A 130 0.37 -15.76 -10.45
N VAL A 131 0.67 -14.50 -10.12
CA VAL A 131 0.86 -13.44 -11.13
C VAL A 131 2.15 -13.78 -11.89
N LYS A 132 2.09 -13.78 -13.23
CA LYS A 132 3.24 -13.97 -14.09
C LYS A 132 3.94 -12.64 -14.36
#